data_AF-A0A2I0JW84-F1
#
_entry.id   AF-A0A2I0JW84-F1
#
_cell.length_a   1.000
_cell.length_b   1.000
_cell.length_c   1.000
_cell.angle_alpha   90.00
_cell.angle_beta   90.00
_cell.angle_gamma   90.00
#
_symmetry.space_group_name_H-M   'P 1'
#
loop_
_entity.id
_entity.type
_entity.pdbx_description
1 polymer ?
#
loop_
_entity_poly.entity_id
_entity_poly.type
_entity_poly.pdbx_seq_one_letter_code
_entity_poly.pdbx_strand_id
1 'polypeptide(L)'
;PRIKIPAFVMMPIAHLVELIYKLLAPYGMKVPQLTPSRVRLLSCNRSFNCSKAKERLGYAPVVSLQEGLRRTIESYAHLRADQQPKREGPSKAALYLGDGRVANTLLWKDRKQTLTVLLVLTTIYYTFIASSSSLVTAISKLLLVSSIFLFVHGYLPEKIMGYQVEKISASSFCMSDEKAQHVALTVASLWNNAVKILNALCQGKDWMLFFKVVGFLLLASILGSVSLQSLFQIVILVAFTAFYVYENKEEEIDSMVSNALSFMCKRTSDAIGKFPSSKRD
;
A
#
# COMPACT_ATOMS: atom_id res chain seq x y z
N PRO A 1 27.59 14.91 -15.93
CA PRO A 1 26.68 14.76 -14.77
C PRO A 1 25.99 16.10 -14.48
N ARG A 2 24.66 16.12 -14.31
CA ARG A 2 23.91 17.36 -14.01
C ARG A 2 24.12 17.87 -12.58
N ILE A 3 24.41 16.95 -11.64
CA ILE A 3 24.62 17.27 -10.22
C ILE A 3 26.06 16.89 -9.86
N LYS A 4 26.79 17.81 -9.24
CA LYS A 4 28.16 17.60 -8.74
C LYS A 4 28.10 17.51 -7.22
N ILE A 5 28.42 16.35 -6.66
CA ILE A 5 28.40 16.13 -5.21
C ILE A 5 29.84 15.90 -4.74
N PRO A 6 30.32 16.64 -3.70
CA PRO A 6 31.65 16.43 -3.16
C PRO A 6 31.83 15.02 -2.58
N ALA A 7 33.03 14.44 -2.75
CA ALA A 7 33.33 13.10 -2.26
C ALA A 7 33.11 12.95 -0.75
N PHE A 8 33.49 13.96 0.05
CA PHE A 8 33.33 13.91 1.51
C PHE A 8 31.86 13.77 1.94
N VAL A 9 30.90 14.25 1.14
CA VAL A 9 29.45 14.11 1.39
C VAL A 9 28.98 12.71 0.99
N MET A 10 29.48 12.18 -0.14
CA MET A 10 29.08 10.86 -0.62
C MET A 10 29.70 9.70 0.18
N MET A 11 30.88 9.89 0.76
CA MET A 11 31.60 8.85 1.52
C MET A 11 30.83 8.30 2.73
N PRO A 12 30.26 9.11 3.64
CA PRO A 12 29.46 8.58 4.76
C PRO A 12 28.20 7.85 4.27
N ILE A 13 27.54 8.36 3.23
CA ILE A 13 26.38 7.70 2.61
C ILE A 13 26.78 6.33 2.07
N ALA A 14 27.94 6.23 1.39
CA ALA A 14 28.43 4.97 0.87
C ALA A 14 28.77 3.96 1.98
N HIS A 15 29.30 4.41 3.12
CA HIS A 15 29.56 3.54 4.28
C HIS A 15 28.25 3.04 4.91
N LEU A 16 27.23 3.89 4.98
CA LEU A 16 25.90 3.50 5.43
C LEU A 16 25.29 2.43 4.51
N VAL A 17 25.36 2.63 3.19
CA VAL A 17 24.88 1.65 2.20
C VAL A 17 25.65 0.33 2.32
N GLU A 18 26.97 0.37 2.53
CA GLU A 18 27.78 -0.83 2.75
C GLU A 18 27.41 -1.56 4.05
N LEU A 19 27.13 -0.83 5.13
CA LEU A 19 26.66 -1.40 6.40
C LEU A 19 25.33 -2.13 6.20
N ILE A 20 24.37 -1.48 5.55
CA ILE A 20 23.06 -2.06 5.22
C ILE A 20 23.25 -3.31 4.36
N TYR A 21 24.13 -3.24 3.36
CA TYR A 21 24.44 -4.39 2.52
C TYR A 21 25.04 -5.54 3.33
N LYS A 22 25.98 -5.30 4.25
CA LYS A 22 26.55 -6.36 5.10
C LYS A 22 25.50 -7.02 5.99
N LEU A 23 24.56 -6.24 6.53
CA LEU A 23 23.46 -6.75 7.34
C LEU A 23 22.50 -7.64 6.52
N LEU A 24 22.21 -7.24 5.29
CA LEU A 24 21.20 -7.86 4.43
C LEU A 24 21.78 -8.81 3.36
N ALA A 25 23.11 -8.90 3.24
CA ALA A 25 23.79 -9.80 2.30
C ALA A 25 23.43 -11.28 2.52
N PRO A 26 23.28 -11.78 3.77
CA PRO A 26 22.81 -13.15 4.01
C PRO A 26 21.40 -13.43 3.46
N TYR A 27 20.61 -12.37 3.26
CA TYR A 27 19.24 -12.43 2.74
C TYR A 27 19.17 -12.28 1.21
N GLY A 28 20.31 -12.39 0.50
CA GLY A 28 20.35 -12.45 -0.96
C GLY A 28 20.32 -11.09 -1.67
N MET A 29 20.68 -10.00 -0.99
CA MET A 29 20.77 -8.70 -1.66
C MET A 29 21.92 -8.65 -2.68
N LYS A 30 21.66 -8.02 -3.84
CA LYS A 30 22.68 -7.74 -4.85
C LYS A 30 23.62 -6.63 -4.39
N VAL A 31 24.87 -6.68 -4.88
CA VAL A 31 25.90 -5.68 -4.55
C VAL A 31 25.41 -4.27 -4.95
N PRO A 32 25.39 -3.30 -4.01
CA PRO A 32 24.92 -1.95 -4.30
C PRO A 32 25.87 -1.24 -5.27
N GLN A 33 25.33 -0.32 -6.08
CA GLN A 33 26.14 0.45 -7.03
C GLN A 33 27.03 1.48 -6.33
N LEU A 34 26.62 1.96 -5.15
CA LEU A 34 27.30 2.95 -4.33
C LEU A 34 28.10 2.24 -3.22
N THR A 35 29.40 2.10 -3.43
CA THR A 35 30.35 1.51 -2.46
C THR A 35 31.47 2.51 -2.17
N PRO A 36 32.02 2.58 -0.94
CA PRO A 36 33.12 3.48 -0.63
C PRO A 36 34.32 3.34 -1.58
N SER A 37 34.64 2.10 -1.98
CA SER A 37 35.68 1.81 -2.98
C SER A 37 35.40 2.49 -4.32
N ARG A 38 34.17 2.39 -4.84
CA ARG A 38 33.78 3.04 -6.10
C ARG A 38 33.80 4.56 -6.00
N VAL A 39 33.33 5.14 -4.90
CA VAL A 39 33.39 6.59 -4.67
C VAL A 39 34.84 7.07 -4.68
N ARG A 40 35.75 6.36 -3.99
CA ARG A 40 37.19 6.64 -4.01
C ARG A 40 37.77 6.53 -5.42
N LEU A 41 37.41 5.48 -6.17
CA LEU A 41 37.92 5.26 -7.52
C LEU A 41 37.49 6.38 -8.48
N LEU A 42 36.24 6.84 -8.40
CA LEU A 42 35.69 7.90 -9.23
C LEU A 42 36.17 9.29 -8.85
N SER A 43 36.59 9.49 -7.59
CA SER A 43 37.10 10.78 -7.11
C SER A 43 38.53 11.07 -7.57
N CYS A 44 39.28 10.04 -7.98
CA CYS A 44 40.66 10.18 -8.43
C CYS A 44 40.74 10.19 -9.96
N ASN A 45 41.48 11.15 -10.52
CA ASN A 45 41.84 11.11 -11.94
C ASN A 45 42.88 10.01 -12.19
N ARG A 46 42.52 9.02 -13.01
CA ARG A 46 43.42 7.98 -13.51
C ARG A 46 43.60 8.11 -15.02
N SER A 47 44.38 9.10 -15.44
CA SER A 47 44.85 9.19 -16.81
C SER A 47 46.19 8.48 -16.95
N PHE A 48 46.34 7.64 -17.97
CA PHE A 48 47.61 7.01 -18.31
C PHE A 48 48.21 7.67 -19.55
N ASN A 49 49.53 7.86 -19.55
CA ASN A 49 50.24 8.40 -20.70
C ASN A 49 50.63 7.25 -21.65
N CYS A 50 50.02 7.23 -22.84
CA CYS A 50 50.24 6.19 -23.85
C CYS A 50 51.41 6.49 -24.81
N SER A 51 52.23 7.51 -24.56
CA SER A 51 53.30 7.94 -25.49
C SER A 51 54.32 6.84 -25.78
N LYS A 52 54.73 6.08 -24.75
CA LYS A 52 55.69 4.96 -24.92
C LYS A 52 55.13 3.83 -25.79
N ALA A 53 53.83 3.57 -25.71
CA ALA A 53 53.19 2.53 -26.53
C ALA A 53 53.15 2.96 -28.00
N LYS A 54 52.91 4.25 -28.27
CA LYS A 54 52.93 4.81 -29.62
C LYS A 54 54.32 4.69 -30.26
N GLU A 55 55.36 5.04 -29.50
CA GLU A 55 56.75 5.03 -29.99
C GLU A 55 57.30 3.61 -30.19
N ARG A 56 57.07 2.70 -29.22
CA ARG A 56 57.69 1.36 -29.24
C ARG A 56 56.88 0.30 -29.97
N LEU A 57 55.56 0.44 -29.99
CA LEU A 57 54.65 -0.57 -30.52
C LEU A 57 53.90 -0.07 -31.76
N GLY A 58 54.16 1.16 -32.22
CA GLY A 58 53.42 1.77 -33.33
C GLY A 58 51.92 1.94 -33.04
N TYR A 59 51.53 1.97 -31.77
CA TYR A 59 50.11 1.99 -31.38
C TYR A 59 49.40 3.25 -31.88
N ALA A 60 48.36 3.06 -32.70
CA ALA A 60 47.47 4.11 -33.18
C ALA A 60 46.01 3.74 -32.85
N PRO A 61 45.23 4.63 -32.19
CA PRO A 61 43.85 4.33 -31.86
C PRO A 61 42.98 4.28 -33.13
N VAL A 62 42.19 3.21 -33.28
CA VAL A 62 41.30 2.98 -34.43
C VAL A 62 40.21 4.04 -34.55
N VAL A 63 39.77 4.60 -33.42
CA VAL A 63 38.78 5.68 -33.35
C VAL A 63 39.29 6.77 -32.42
N SER A 64 38.90 8.02 -32.70
CA SER A 64 39.18 9.13 -31.78
C SER A 64 38.43 8.93 -30.45
N LEU A 65 38.96 9.51 -29.37
CA LEU A 65 38.33 9.42 -28.05
C LEU A 65 36.89 9.94 -28.06
N GLN A 66 36.63 11.03 -28.78
CA GLN A 66 35.33 11.65 -28.87
C GLN A 66 34.32 10.78 -29.64
N GLU A 67 34.75 10.15 -30.74
CA GLU A 67 33.92 9.22 -31.49
C GLU A 67 33.64 7.93 -30.69
N GLY A 68 34.65 7.42 -29.97
CA GLY A 68 34.47 6.29 -29.06
C GLY A 68 33.44 6.59 -27.97
N LEU A 69 33.55 7.75 -27.32
CA LEU A 69 32.59 8.19 -26.29
C LEU A 69 31.17 8.30 -26.86
N ARG A 70 31.03 8.86 -28.07
CA ARG A 70 29.73 8.99 -28.76
C ARG A 70 29.08 7.63 -28.97
N ARG A 71 29.82 6.66 -29.53
CA ARG A 71 29.32 5.29 -29.79
C ARG A 71 28.95 4.56 -28.50
N THR A 72 29.74 4.72 -27.43
CA THR A 72 29.43 4.13 -26.13
C THR A 72 28.15 4.74 -25.54
N ILE A 73 27.97 6.05 -25.60
CA ILE A 73 26.74 6.70 -25.10
C ILE A 73 25.50 6.28 -25.93
N GLU A 74 25.69 5.98 -27.21
CA GLU A 74 24.64 5.48 -28.10
C GLU A 74 24.24 4.03 -27.79
N SER A 75 25.20 3.13 -27.50
CA SER A 75 24.89 1.74 -27.13
C SER A 75 24.13 1.61 -25.80
N TYR A 76 24.29 2.56 -24.89
CA TYR A 76 23.54 2.63 -23.63
C TYR A 76 22.24 3.47 -23.73
N ALA A 77 21.64 3.60 -24.92
CA ALA A 77 20.37 4.32 -25.10
C ALA A 77 19.28 3.89 -24.11
N HIS A 78 19.15 2.57 -23.86
CA HIS A 78 18.19 1.98 -22.93
C HIS A 78 18.33 2.42 -21.45
N LEU A 79 19.47 2.98 -21.05
CA LEU A 79 19.69 3.53 -19.70
C LEU A 79 19.40 5.03 -19.61
N ARG A 80 19.04 5.68 -20.72
CA ARG A 80 18.70 7.11 -20.70
C ARG A 80 17.39 7.30 -19.95
N ALA A 81 17.43 8.21 -18.97
CA ALA A 81 16.25 8.59 -18.20
C ALA A 81 15.08 9.07 -19.09
N ASP A 82 15.39 9.62 -20.27
CA ASP A 82 14.40 10.08 -21.24
C ASP A 82 13.67 8.94 -21.99
N GLN A 83 14.21 7.71 -21.97
CA GLN A 83 13.60 6.54 -22.61
C GLN A 83 12.75 5.68 -21.68
N GLN A 84 12.69 6.00 -20.37
CA GLN A 84 11.66 5.37 -19.55
C GLN A 84 10.30 5.81 -20.11
N PRO A 85 9.37 4.88 -20.40
CA PRO A 85 8.07 5.24 -20.93
C PRO A 85 7.43 6.22 -19.96
N LYS A 86 7.31 7.49 -20.38
CA LYS A 86 6.48 8.46 -19.67
C LYS A 86 5.08 7.88 -19.70
N ARG A 87 4.60 7.48 -18.53
CA ARG A 87 3.31 6.81 -18.34
C ARG A 87 2.20 7.61 -19.03
N GLU A 88 1.69 7.10 -20.15
CA GLU A 88 0.58 7.68 -20.90
C GLU A 88 -0.74 7.21 -20.28
N GLY A 89 -1.08 7.72 -19.08
CA GLY A 89 -2.38 7.45 -18.46
C GLY A 89 -2.39 7.45 -16.92
N PRO A 90 -3.58 7.47 -16.29
CA PRO A 90 -3.73 7.35 -14.85
C PRO A 90 -3.23 5.99 -14.34
N SER A 91 -2.63 5.96 -13.15
CA SER A 91 -2.12 4.73 -12.52
C SER A 91 -3.25 3.73 -12.23
N LYS A 92 -3.01 2.41 -12.33
CA LYS A 92 -4.07 1.41 -12.02
C LYS A 92 -4.51 1.54 -10.56
N ALA A 93 -3.61 1.92 -9.65
CA ALA A 93 -3.97 2.23 -8.27
C ALA A 93 -4.96 3.41 -8.18
N ALA A 94 -4.80 4.48 -8.96
CA ALA A 94 -5.78 5.57 -9.00
C ALA A 94 -7.13 5.08 -9.57
N LEU A 95 -7.11 4.19 -10.55
CA LEU A 95 -8.31 3.57 -11.10
C LEU A 95 -9.03 2.70 -10.06
N TYR A 96 -8.31 1.81 -9.36
CA TYR A 96 -8.87 0.95 -8.31
C TYR A 96 -9.41 1.74 -7.10
N LEU A 97 -8.79 2.86 -6.78
CA LEU A 97 -9.22 3.77 -5.72
C LEU A 97 -10.36 4.71 -6.16
N GLY A 98 -10.80 4.64 -7.42
CA GLY A 98 -11.94 5.39 -7.95
C GLY A 98 -11.63 6.86 -8.26
N ASP A 99 -10.56 7.10 -9.02
CA ASP A 99 -10.08 8.41 -9.55
C ASP A 99 -10.79 9.64 -8.97
N GLY A 100 -10.22 10.19 -7.89
CA GLY A 100 -10.86 11.25 -7.11
C GLY A 100 -10.07 11.63 -5.86
N ARG A 101 -10.74 12.35 -4.94
CA ARG A 101 -10.08 12.91 -3.74
C ARG A 101 -9.40 11.85 -2.87
N VAL A 102 -10.00 10.67 -2.70
CA VAL A 102 -9.43 9.59 -1.88
C VAL A 102 -8.16 9.04 -2.53
N ALA A 103 -8.20 8.77 -3.83
CA ALA A 103 -7.03 8.33 -4.61
C ALA A 103 -5.90 9.36 -4.52
N ASN A 104 -6.19 10.64 -4.71
CA ASN A 104 -5.20 11.72 -4.63
C ASN A 104 -4.62 11.87 -3.21
N THR A 105 -5.41 11.59 -2.19
CA THR A 105 -4.98 11.66 -0.78
C THR A 105 -4.04 10.50 -0.44
N LEU A 106 -4.42 9.26 -0.77
CA LEU A 106 -3.64 8.05 -0.48
C LEU A 106 -2.36 7.96 -1.31
N LEU A 107 -2.39 8.44 -2.55
CA LEU A 107 -1.23 8.50 -3.45
C LEU A 107 -0.35 9.75 -3.22
N TRP A 108 -0.61 10.56 -2.19
CA TRP A 108 0.15 11.77 -1.86
C TRP A 108 0.21 12.84 -2.96
N LYS A 109 -0.73 12.82 -3.92
CA LYS A 109 -0.79 13.83 -5.00
C LYS A 109 -1.12 15.22 -4.46
N ASP A 110 -2.08 15.30 -3.52
CA ASP A 110 -2.52 16.55 -2.88
C ASP A 110 -2.00 16.67 -1.45
N ARG A 111 -0.74 17.11 -1.29
CA ARG A 111 -0.04 17.16 0.01
C ARG A 111 -0.83 17.86 1.13
N LYS A 112 -1.56 18.94 0.83
CA LYS A 112 -2.38 19.66 1.83
C LYS A 112 -3.57 18.83 2.30
N GLN A 113 -4.26 18.14 1.38
CA GLN A 113 -5.40 17.28 1.71
C GLN A 113 -4.92 16.04 2.47
N THR A 114 -3.84 15.40 2.02
CA THR A 114 -3.22 14.26 2.72
C THR A 114 -2.82 14.61 4.14
N LEU A 115 -2.18 15.76 4.37
CA LEU A 115 -1.83 16.21 5.71
C LEU A 115 -3.06 16.49 6.58
N THR A 116 -4.11 17.09 6.01
CA THR A 116 -5.36 17.36 6.72
C THR A 116 -6.04 16.05 7.14
N VAL A 117 -6.14 15.07 6.23
CA VAL A 117 -6.71 13.75 6.52
C VAL A 117 -5.87 13.02 7.57
N LEU A 118 -4.54 13.06 7.47
CA LEU A 118 -3.66 12.45 8.46
C LEU A 118 -3.82 13.09 9.84
N LEU A 119 -3.97 14.41 9.92
CA LEU A 119 -4.26 15.12 11.18
C LEU A 119 -5.60 14.68 11.76
N VAL A 120 -6.67 14.66 10.96
CA VAL A 120 -7.99 14.19 11.41
C VAL A 120 -7.92 12.74 11.92
N LEU A 121 -7.25 11.87 11.18
CA LEU A 121 -7.08 10.47 11.53
C LEU A 121 -6.25 10.29 12.81
N THR A 122 -5.26 11.16 13.02
CA THR A 122 -4.47 11.23 14.26
C THR A 122 -5.32 11.73 15.43
N THR A 123 -6.17 12.73 15.24
CA THR A 123 -7.11 13.19 16.27
C THR A 123 -8.09 12.07 16.66
N ILE A 124 -8.62 11.34 15.68
CA ILE A 124 -9.46 10.16 15.92
C ILE A 124 -8.68 9.10 16.71
N TYR A 125 -7.44 8.81 16.31
CA TYR A 125 -6.58 7.86 17.03
C TYR A 125 -6.41 8.22 18.50
N TYR A 126 -6.05 9.47 18.80
CA TYR A 126 -5.83 9.89 20.18
C TYR A 126 -7.11 9.88 21.01
N THR A 127 -8.23 10.31 20.42
CA THR A 127 -9.52 10.40 21.11
C THR A 127 -10.11 9.02 21.43
N PHE A 128 -9.98 8.06 20.51
CA PHE A 128 -10.67 6.77 20.61
C PHE A 128 -9.76 5.60 20.96
N ILE A 129 -8.54 5.57 20.44
CA ILE A 129 -7.68 4.38 20.44
C ILE A 129 -6.56 4.49 21.47
N ALA A 130 -5.90 5.64 21.57
CA ALA A 130 -4.83 5.86 22.55
C ALA A 130 -5.33 5.87 24.00
N SER A 131 -6.61 6.17 24.23
CA SER A 131 -7.27 6.14 25.54
C SER A 131 -7.47 4.71 26.11
N SER A 132 -6.75 3.69 25.62
CA SER A 132 -6.85 2.28 26.01
C SER A 132 -8.29 1.78 26.17
N SER A 133 -9.19 2.26 25.31
CA SER A 133 -10.63 2.02 25.40
C SER A 133 -11.00 0.81 24.54
N SER A 134 -11.81 -0.11 25.06
CA SER A 134 -12.37 -1.22 24.27
C SER A 134 -13.26 -0.66 23.14
N LEU A 135 -13.49 -1.43 22.07
CA LEU A 135 -14.43 -1.05 20.99
C LEU A 135 -15.78 -0.56 21.52
N VAL A 136 -16.29 -1.26 22.53
CA VAL A 136 -17.55 -0.93 23.20
C VAL A 136 -17.49 0.48 23.81
N THR A 137 -16.38 0.83 24.46
CA THR A 137 -16.19 2.15 25.06
C THR A 137 -16.07 3.24 23.98
N ALA A 138 -15.40 2.96 22.87
CA ALA A 138 -15.29 3.90 21.75
C ALA A 138 -16.67 4.19 21.13
N ILE A 139 -17.47 3.15 20.87
CA ILE A 139 -18.84 3.28 20.35
C ILE A 139 -19.72 4.05 21.35
N SER A 140 -19.61 3.74 22.64
CA SER A 140 -20.35 4.43 23.69
C SER A 140 -20.01 5.91 23.76
N LYS A 141 -18.72 6.28 23.74
CA LYS A 141 -18.27 7.68 23.68
C LYS A 141 -18.78 8.39 22.43
N LEU A 142 -18.76 7.73 21.26
CA LEU A 142 -19.26 8.29 20.00
C LEU A 142 -20.77 8.54 20.05
N LEU A 143 -21.54 7.57 20.58
CA LEU A 143 -22.98 7.72 20.82
C LEU A 143 -23.27 8.84 21.80
N LEU A 144 -22.49 8.97 22.87
CA LEU A 144 -22.62 10.03 23.86
C LEU A 144 -22.36 11.41 23.26
N VAL A 145 -21.27 11.57 22.51
CA VAL A 145 -20.96 12.83 21.80
C VAL A 145 -22.05 13.16 20.79
N SER A 146 -22.54 12.17 20.04
CA SER A 146 -23.66 12.35 19.11
C SER A 146 -24.94 12.80 19.83
N SER A 147 -25.27 12.15 20.96
CA SER A 147 -26.43 12.52 21.78
C SER A 147 -26.32 13.94 22.34
N ILE A 148 -25.17 14.32 22.89
CA ILE A 148 -24.91 15.69 23.36
C ILE A 148 -25.01 16.68 22.20
N PHE A 149 -24.45 16.36 21.03
CA PHE A 149 -24.54 17.20 19.84
C PHE A 149 -26.00 17.42 19.42
N LEU A 150 -26.79 16.35 19.31
CA LEU A 150 -28.22 16.42 18.99
C LEU A 150 -29.00 17.22 20.05
N PHE A 151 -28.67 17.04 21.33
CA PHE A 151 -29.30 17.77 22.43
C PHE A 151 -29.01 19.28 22.36
N VAL A 152 -27.74 19.66 22.20
CA VAL A 152 -27.31 21.06 22.04
C VAL A 152 -27.95 21.68 20.79
N HIS A 153 -27.95 20.95 19.67
CA HIS A 153 -28.59 21.40 18.43
C HIS A 153 -30.11 21.55 18.58
N GLY A 154 -30.76 20.69 19.37
CA GLY A 154 -32.20 20.77 19.66
C GLY A 154 -32.57 21.96 20.55
N TYR A 155 -31.68 22.33 21.48
CA TYR A 155 -31.87 23.46 22.40
C TYR A 155 -31.51 24.82 21.77
N LEU A 156 -30.68 24.83 20.73
CA LEU A 156 -30.21 26.06 20.09
C LEU A 156 -31.39 26.89 19.51
N PRO A 157 -31.49 28.20 19.82
CA PRO A 157 -32.48 29.08 19.21
C PRO A 157 -32.21 29.27 17.71
N GLU A 158 -33.27 29.42 16.91
CA GLU A 158 -33.23 29.50 15.45
C GLU A 158 -32.43 30.71 14.90
N LYS A 159 -32.17 31.70 15.76
CA LYS A 159 -31.36 32.88 15.44
C LYS A 159 -30.29 33.06 16.52
N ILE A 160 -29.04 32.86 16.13
CA ILE A 160 -27.88 33.22 16.96
C ILE A 160 -27.02 34.18 16.15
N MET A 161 -26.81 35.39 16.68
CA MET A 161 -25.86 36.37 16.12
C MET A 161 -25.99 36.58 14.60
N GLY A 162 -27.21 36.67 14.08
CA GLY A 162 -27.47 36.98 12.66
C GLY A 162 -27.40 35.79 11.68
N TYR A 163 -27.03 34.59 12.14
CA TYR A 163 -27.08 33.37 11.33
C TYR A 163 -28.34 32.56 11.65
N GLN A 164 -29.07 32.13 10.61
CA GLN A 164 -30.18 31.17 10.75
C GLN A 164 -29.59 29.77 10.82
N VAL A 165 -29.76 29.10 11.96
CA VAL A 165 -29.36 27.70 12.13
C VAL A 165 -30.50 26.83 11.62
N GLU A 166 -30.24 26.02 10.59
CA GLU A 166 -31.22 25.10 10.02
C GLU A 166 -31.55 24.01 11.06
N LYS A 167 -32.75 24.09 11.64
CA LYS A 167 -33.18 23.17 12.69
C LYS A 167 -33.47 21.80 12.08
N ILE A 168 -32.90 20.75 12.66
CA ILE A 168 -33.19 19.37 12.23
C ILE A 168 -34.68 19.12 12.48
N SER A 169 -35.46 18.94 11.40
CA SER A 169 -36.90 18.74 11.47
C SER A 169 -37.25 17.47 12.24
N ALA A 170 -38.26 17.51 13.12
CA ALA A 170 -38.73 16.33 13.85
C ALA A 170 -39.16 15.18 12.91
N SER A 171 -39.54 15.50 11.66
CA SER A 171 -39.86 14.51 10.63
C SER A 171 -38.67 13.64 10.20
N SER A 172 -37.42 14.04 10.44
CA SER A 172 -36.25 13.20 10.17
C SER A 172 -36.06 12.08 11.20
N PHE A 173 -36.62 12.24 12.40
CA PHE A 173 -36.58 11.23 13.47
C PHE A 173 -37.81 10.32 13.50
N CYS A 174 -38.94 10.77 12.92
CA CYS A 174 -40.10 9.92 12.68
C CYS A 174 -39.79 8.93 11.54
N MET A 175 -39.33 7.74 11.91
CA MET A 175 -39.25 6.61 11.00
C MET A 175 -40.66 6.17 10.64
N SER A 176 -41.05 6.27 9.36
CA SER A 176 -42.32 5.74 8.86
C SER A 176 -42.45 4.25 9.21
N ASP A 177 -43.65 3.81 9.57
CA ASP A 177 -43.95 2.41 9.91
C ASP A 177 -43.47 1.45 8.81
N GLU A 178 -43.56 1.84 7.53
CA GLU A 178 -43.07 1.05 6.42
C GLU A 178 -41.54 0.84 6.46
N LYS A 179 -40.78 1.89 6.80
CA LYS A 179 -39.32 1.83 6.93
C LYS A 179 -38.93 0.99 8.15
N ALA A 180 -39.63 1.15 9.26
CA ALA A 180 -39.41 0.38 10.47
C ALA A 180 -39.69 -1.12 10.25
N GLN A 181 -40.81 -1.44 9.60
CA GLN A 181 -41.17 -2.80 9.25
C GLN A 181 -40.17 -3.43 8.27
N HIS A 182 -39.71 -2.68 7.26
CA HIS A 182 -38.67 -3.15 6.36
C HIS A 182 -37.36 -3.46 7.09
N VAL A 183 -36.91 -2.58 7.99
CA VAL A 183 -35.70 -2.81 8.81
C VAL A 183 -35.88 -4.05 9.68
N ALA A 184 -37.01 -4.18 10.38
CA ALA A 184 -37.31 -5.33 11.22
C ALA A 184 -37.31 -6.65 10.42
N LEU A 185 -37.95 -6.68 9.25
CA LEU A 185 -37.96 -7.84 8.36
C LEU A 185 -36.55 -8.17 7.84
N THR A 186 -35.75 -7.15 7.54
CA THR A 186 -34.36 -7.33 7.10
C THR A 186 -33.52 -7.96 8.21
N VAL A 187 -33.59 -7.43 9.43
CA VAL A 187 -32.89 -7.96 10.60
C VAL A 187 -33.35 -9.39 10.92
N ALA A 188 -34.66 -9.64 10.90
CA ALA A 188 -35.22 -10.97 11.11
C ALA A 188 -34.74 -11.96 10.04
N SER A 189 -34.71 -11.55 8.77
CA SER A 189 -34.22 -12.39 7.67
C SER A 189 -32.73 -12.72 7.81
N LEU A 190 -31.89 -11.75 8.19
CA LEU A 190 -30.47 -11.94 8.45
C LEU A 190 -30.25 -12.92 9.61
N TRP A 191 -30.98 -12.75 10.71
CA TRP A 191 -30.93 -13.64 11.87
C TRP A 191 -31.36 -15.06 11.50
N ASN A 192 -32.50 -15.21 10.84
CA ASN A 192 -33.02 -16.51 10.42
C ASN A 192 -32.05 -17.22 9.47
N ASN A 193 -31.43 -16.48 8.55
CA ASN A 193 -30.41 -17.05 7.66
C ASN A 193 -29.16 -17.48 8.45
N ALA A 194 -28.66 -16.67 9.37
CA ALA A 194 -27.53 -17.02 10.22
C ALA A 194 -27.80 -18.29 11.05
N VAL A 195 -28.98 -18.39 11.66
CA VAL A 195 -29.42 -19.58 12.40
C VAL A 195 -29.54 -20.80 11.49
N LYS A 196 -30.06 -20.64 10.27
CA LYS A 196 -30.13 -21.71 9.27
C LYS A 196 -28.74 -22.22 8.88
N ILE A 197 -27.79 -21.31 8.67
CA ILE A 197 -26.38 -21.65 8.39
C ILE A 197 -25.77 -22.40 9.58
N LEU A 198 -25.99 -21.93 10.81
CA LEU A 198 -25.49 -22.58 12.02
C LEU A 198 -26.08 -23.99 12.20
N ASN A 199 -27.38 -24.15 11.96
CA ASN A 199 -28.05 -25.44 12.03
C ASN A 199 -27.52 -26.41 10.94
N ALA A 200 -27.25 -25.91 9.73
CA ALA A 200 -26.63 -26.71 8.67
C ALA A 200 -25.21 -27.16 9.05
N LEU A 201 -24.43 -26.32 9.75
CA LEU A 201 -23.15 -26.71 10.34
C LEU A 201 -23.32 -27.83 11.38
N CYS A 202 -24.25 -27.69 12.32
CA CYS A 202 -24.48 -28.66 13.38
C CYS A 202 -24.91 -30.03 12.85
N GLN A 203 -25.66 -30.06 11.75
CA GLN A 203 -26.06 -31.32 11.10
C GLN A 203 -24.93 -31.99 10.31
N GLY A 204 -23.79 -31.32 10.11
CA GLY A 204 -22.61 -31.87 9.43
C GLY A 204 -22.83 -32.23 7.96
N LYS A 205 -23.92 -31.77 7.33
CA LYS A 205 -24.31 -32.17 5.97
C LYS A 205 -23.47 -31.49 4.88
N ASP A 206 -22.94 -30.29 5.14
CA ASP A 206 -22.23 -29.48 4.15
C ASP A 206 -20.80 -29.16 4.59
N TRP A 207 -19.86 -30.02 4.16
CA TRP A 207 -18.43 -29.88 4.44
C TRP A 207 -17.82 -28.60 3.85
N MET A 208 -18.32 -28.13 2.70
CA MET A 208 -17.78 -26.94 2.05
C MET A 208 -18.15 -25.68 2.85
N LEU A 209 -19.38 -25.62 3.35
CA LEU A 209 -19.84 -24.56 4.23
C LEU A 209 -19.07 -24.58 5.56
N PHE A 210 -18.84 -25.76 6.14
CA PHE A 210 -18.01 -25.92 7.35
C PHE A 210 -16.61 -25.31 7.18
N PHE A 211 -15.85 -25.71 6.15
CA PHE A 211 -14.51 -25.18 5.94
C PHE A 211 -14.50 -23.67 5.66
N LYS A 212 -15.51 -23.14 4.95
CA LYS A 212 -15.65 -21.69 4.73
C LYS A 212 -15.84 -20.93 6.05
N VAL A 213 -16.67 -21.45 6.94
CA VAL A 213 -16.91 -20.86 8.27
C VAL A 213 -15.68 -21.00 9.16
N VAL A 214 -15.02 -22.15 9.19
CA VAL A 214 -13.75 -22.34 9.93
C VAL A 214 -12.68 -21.37 9.44
N GLY A 215 -12.51 -21.20 8.13
CA GLY A 215 -11.57 -20.24 7.55
C GLY A 215 -11.90 -18.80 7.94
N PHE A 216 -13.19 -18.42 7.91
CA PHE A 216 -13.64 -17.10 8.36
C PHE A 216 -13.38 -16.89 9.85
N LEU A 217 -13.69 -17.87 10.72
CA LEU A 217 -13.42 -17.79 12.15
C LEU A 217 -11.92 -17.73 12.44
N LEU A 218 -11.09 -18.43 11.67
CA LEU A 218 -9.64 -18.38 11.79
C LEU A 218 -9.12 -16.97 11.47
N LEU A 219 -9.59 -16.39 10.37
CA LEU A 219 -9.24 -15.01 10.00
C LEU A 219 -9.71 -14.02 11.07
N ALA A 220 -10.94 -14.17 11.56
CA ALA A 220 -11.49 -13.34 12.63
C ALA A 220 -10.70 -13.48 13.94
N SER A 221 -10.22 -14.68 14.26
CA SER A 221 -9.39 -14.97 15.43
C SER A 221 -8.01 -14.30 15.32
N ILE A 222 -7.36 -14.41 14.17
CA ILE A 222 -6.08 -13.72 13.90
C ILE A 222 -6.28 -12.20 14.02
N LEU A 223 -7.34 -11.67 13.42
CA LEU A 223 -7.63 -10.24 13.46
C LEU A 223 -7.98 -9.76 14.88
N GLY A 224 -8.71 -10.55 15.65
CA GLY A 224 -9.07 -10.24 17.03
C GLY A 224 -7.93 -10.37 18.04
N SER A 225 -6.91 -11.17 17.73
CA SER A 225 -5.68 -11.30 18.53
C SER A 225 -4.82 -10.03 18.50
N VAL A 226 -4.87 -9.29 17.39
CA VAL A 226 -4.14 -8.03 17.26
C VAL A 226 -4.89 -6.92 17.99
N SER A 227 -4.18 -6.17 18.84
CA SER A 227 -4.79 -5.03 19.53
C SER A 227 -5.37 -4.02 18.52
N LEU A 228 -6.48 -3.37 18.87
CA LEU A 228 -7.11 -2.37 18.01
C LEU A 228 -6.15 -1.23 17.66
N GLN A 229 -5.28 -0.86 18.59
CA GLN A 229 -4.22 0.12 18.38
C GLN A 229 -3.25 -0.31 17.29
N SER A 230 -2.75 -1.53 17.36
CA SER A 230 -1.83 -2.08 16.36
C SER A 230 -2.53 -2.24 15.01
N LEU A 231 -3.78 -2.72 14.97
CA LEU A 231 -4.56 -2.82 13.73
C LEU A 231 -4.72 -1.47 13.04
N PHE A 232 -5.10 -0.42 13.79
CA PHE A 232 -5.29 0.90 13.22
C PHE A 232 -3.99 1.48 12.65
N GLN A 233 -2.88 1.34 13.37
CA GLN A 233 -1.57 1.75 12.89
C GLN A 233 -1.13 0.99 11.64
N ILE A 234 -1.32 -0.34 11.61
CA ILE A 234 -0.98 -1.19 10.46
C ILE A 234 -1.82 -0.78 9.25
N VAL A 235 -3.14 -0.61 9.41
CA VAL A 235 -4.05 -0.25 8.31
C VAL A 235 -3.65 1.10 7.71
N ILE A 236 -3.38 2.10 8.54
CA ILE A 236 -2.94 3.42 8.05
C ILE A 236 -1.60 3.32 7.34
N LEU A 237 -0.63 2.64 7.95
CA LEU A 237 0.69 2.49 7.38
C LEU A 237 0.60 1.81 6.02
N VAL A 238 -0.10 0.67 5.94
CA VAL A 238 -0.29 -0.09 4.70
C VAL A 238 -1.05 0.74 3.68
N ALA A 239 -2.13 1.43 4.05
CA ALA A 239 -2.89 2.25 3.12
C ALA A 239 -2.03 3.39 2.52
N PHE A 240 -1.27 4.13 3.32
CA PHE A 240 -0.47 5.24 2.80
C PHE A 240 0.84 4.82 2.13
N THR A 241 1.38 3.63 2.44
CA THR A 241 2.64 3.16 1.85
C THR A 241 2.44 2.19 0.68
N ALA A 242 1.49 1.25 0.77
CA ALA A 242 1.32 0.21 -0.24
C ALA A 242 0.88 0.79 -1.58
N PHE A 243 -0.09 1.71 -1.59
CA PHE A 243 -0.54 2.34 -2.84
C PHE A 243 0.53 3.24 -3.45
N TYR A 244 1.30 3.96 -2.62
CA TYR A 244 2.43 4.78 -3.09
C TYR A 244 3.57 3.92 -3.68
N VAL A 245 3.89 2.78 -3.04
CA VAL A 245 4.89 1.83 -3.56
C VAL A 245 4.39 1.18 -4.84
N TYR A 246 3.11 0.79 -4.89
CA TYR A 246 2.49 0.22 -6.09
C TYR A 246 2.53 1.19 -7.26
N GLU A 247 2.24 2.48 -7.04
CA GLU A 247 2.28 3.47 -8.12
C GLU A 247 3.68 3.62 -8.74
N ASN A 248 4.74 3.50 -7.93
CA ASN A 248 6.14 3.61 -8.36
C ASN A 248 6.70 2.33 -8.99
N LYS A 249 6.16 1.16 -8.65
CA LYS A 249 6.68 -0.16 -9.04
C LYS A 249 5.61 -1.06 -9.68
N GLU A 250 4.62 -0.46 -10.33
CA GLU A 250 3.46 -1.18 -10.86
C GLU A 250 3.86 -2.35 -11.77
N GLU A 251 4.76 -2.15 -12.73
CA GLU A 251 5.20 -3.21 -13.65
C GLU A 251 5.96 -4.34 -12.95
N GLU A 252 6.79 -4.01 -11.96
CA GLU A 252 7.56 -4.99 -11.19
C GLU A 252 6.62 -5.81 -10.28
N ILE A 253 5.64 -5.17 -9.65
CA ILE A 253 4.67 -5.83 -8.78
C ILE A 253 3.69 -6.67 -9.60
N ASP A 254 3.14 -6.15 -10.69
CA ASP A 254 2.22 -6.89 -11.56
C ASP A 254 2.90 -8.13 -12.16
N SER A 255 4.17 -8.02 -12.58
CA SER A 255 4.93 -9.18 -13.08
C SER A 255 5.24 -10.20 -11.99
N MET A 256 5.55 -9.77 -10.76
CA MET A 256 5.68 -10.68 -9.62
C MET A 256 4.36 -11.39 -9.29
N VAL A 257 3.24 -10.66 -9.30
CA VAL A 257 1.91 -11.21 -9.04
C VAL A 257 1.51 -12.20 -10.14
N SER A 258 1.71 -11.88 -11.41
CA SER A 258 1.41 -12.79 -12.52
C SER A 258 2.26 -14.06 -12.46
N ASN A 259 3.54 -13.95 -12.07
CA ASN A 259 4.42 -15.09 -11.89
C ASN A 259 4.01 -15.95 -10.68
N ALA A 260 3.61 -15.33 -9.57
CA ALA A 260 3.11 -16.05 -8.40
C ALA A 260 1.78 -16.75 -8.71
N LEU A 261 0.87 -16.09 -9.42
CA LEU A 261 -0.41 -16.67 -9.85
C LEU A 261 -0.21 -17.84 -10.82
N SER A 262 0.69 -17.71 -11.80
CA SER A 262 1.00 -18.81 -12.72
C SER A 262 1.64 -20.00 -11.99
N PHE A 263 2.51 -19.74 -11.01
CA PHE A 263 3.07 -20.78 -10.15
C PHE A 263 2.03 -21.46 -9.26
N MET A 264 1.11 -20.69 -8.67
CA MET A 264 0.00 -21.21 -7.87
C MET A 264 -0.95 -22.04 -8.74
N CYS A 265 -1.40 -21.53 -9.88
CA CYS A 265 -2.22 -22.26 -10.84
C CYS A 265 -1.56 -23.57 -11.29
N LYS A 266 -0.24 -23.55 -11.56
CA LYS A 266 0.52 -24.75 -11.90
C LYS A 266 0.53 -25.77 -10.76
N ARG A 267 0.73 -25.33 -9.50
CA ARG A 267 0.64 -26.24 -8.35
C ARG A 267 -0.77 -26.78 -8.14
N THR A 268 -1.80 -25.97 -8.38
CA THR A 268 -3.18 -26.41 -8.28
C THR A 268 -3.51 -27.43 -9.38
N SER A 269 -3.05 -27.23 -10.62
CA SER A 269 -3.24 -28.20 -11.71
C SER A 269 -2.47 -29.49 -11.47
N ASP A 270 -1.23 -29.41 -10.96
CA ASP A 270 -0.40 -30.58 -10.64
C ASP A 270 -0.99 -31.37 -9.45
N ALA A 271 -1.65 -30.70 -8.50
CA ALA A 271 -2.36 -31.35 -7.41
C ALA A 271 -3.65 -32.03 -7.89
N ILE A 272 -4.41 -31.39 -8.79
CA ILE A 272 -5.63 -31.97 -9.37
C ILE A 272 -5.31 -33.17 -10.27
N GLY A 273 -4.22 -33.13 -11.05
CA GLY A 273 -3.76 -34.25 -11.88
C GLY A 273 -3.23 -35.46 -11.09
N LYS A 274 -2.94 -35.29 -9.80
CA LYS A 274 -2.51 -36.38 -8.89
C LYS A 274 -3.66 -37.03 -8.11
N PHE A 275 -4.88 -36.48 -8.16
CA PHE A 275 -6.05 -37.17 -7.63
C PHE A 275 -6.54 -38.19 -8.65
N PRO A 276 -6.59 -39.51 -8.31
CA PRO A 276 -7.13 -40.50 -9.22
C PRO A 276 -8.60 -40.18 -9.46
N SER A 277 -9.01 -40.08 -10.72
CA SER A 277 -10.42 -40.08 -11.10
C SER A 277 -11.05 -41.35 -10.51
N SER A 278 -11.87 -41.20 -9.47
CA SER A 278 -12.71 -42.27 -8.95
C SER A 278 -13.60 -42.72 -10.11
N LYS A 279 -13.32 -43.93 -10.62
CA LYS A 279 -14.23 -44.66 -11.50
C LYS A 279 -15.52 -44.89 -10.70
N ARG A 280 -16.62 -44.37 -11.25
CA ARG A 280 -17.97 -44.78 -10.88
C ARG A 280 -18.17 -46.16 -11.49
N ASP A 281 -18.24 -47.17 -10.64
CA ASP A 281 -18.94 -48.43 -10.91
C ASP A 281 -20.38 -48.31 -10.40
#